data_AF-A0A068NQ94-F1
#
_entry.id   AF-A0A068NQ94-F1
#
_cell.length_a   1.000
_cell.length_b   1.000
_cell.length_c   1.000
_cell.angle_alpha   90.00
_cell.angle_beta   90.00
_cell.angle_gamma   90.00
#
_symmetry.space_group_name_H-M   'P 1'
#
loop_
_entity.id
_entity.type
_entity.pdbx_description
1 polymer ?
#
loop_
_entity_poly.entity_id
_entity_poly.type
_entity_poly.pdbx_seq_one_letter_code
_entity_poly.pdbx_strand_id
1 'polypeptide(L)'
;MTQKKTLPKPVWYKNTYFWIAGILFIISLIGLPFLGGDHAIRDPGQKKESNLFLLYLLAAAIMLINGYVSHKQTVQQYEEEHPTETPTEP
;
A
#
# COMPACT_ATOMS: atom_id res chain seq x y z
N MET A 1 6.67 -26.04 -26.20
CA MET A 1 7.60 -24.96 -25.79
C MET A 1 6.78 -23.89 -25.09
N THR A 2 6.83 -23.84 -23.76
CA THR A 2 6.09 -22.84 -22.98
C THR A 2 6.84 -21.51 -23.11
N GLN A 3 6.27 -20.52 -23.78
CA GLN A 3 6.88 -19.19 -23.85
C GLN A 3 7.01 -18.61 -22.44
N LYS A 4 8.25 -18.34 -21.99
CA LYS A 4 8.51 -17.68 -20.72
C LYS A 4 8.12 -16.21 -20.88
N LYS A 5 6.98 -15.81 -20.30
CA LYS A 5 6.48 -14.44 -20.38
C LYS A 5 7.43 -13.51 -19.62
N THR A 6 7.94 -12.48 -20.27
CA THR A 6 8.79 -11.46 -19.63
C THR A 6 8.00 -10.76 -18.53
N LEU A 7 8.57 -10.67 -17.33
CA LEU A 7 7.92 -9.94 -16.25
C LEU A 7 7.80 -8.46 -16.62
N PRO A 8 6.64 -7.82 -16.40
CA PRO A 8 6.50 -6.38 -16.60
C PRO A 8 7.30 -5.60 -15.57
N LYS A 9 7.75 -4.39 -15.92
CA LYS A 9 8.44 -3.49 -15.00
C LYS A 9 7.62 -3.29 -13.72
N PRO A 10 8.22 -3.46 -12.52
CA PRO A 10 7.54 -3.29 -11.26
C PRO A 10 7.14 -1.82 -11.09
N VAL A 11 5.86 -1.58 -10.80
CA VAL A 11 5.33 -0.24 -10.54
C VAL A 11 4.57 -0.25 -9.23
N TRP A 12 4.86 0.71 -8.36
CA TRP A 12 4.32 0.74 -7.00
C TRP A 12 2.79 0.83 -7.00
N TYR A 13 2.18 1.67 -7.85
CA TYR A 13 0.72 1.88 -7.88
C TYR A 13 -0.11 0.65 -8.30
N LYS A 14 0.51 -0.45 -8.75
CA LYS A 14 -0.19 -1.74 -8.99
C LYS A 14 -0.27 -2.61 -7.74
N ASN A 15 0.40 -2.24 -6.66
CA ASN A 15 0.35 -2.96 -5.39
C ASN A 15 -0.90 -2.57 -4.59
N THR A 16 -1.80 -3.53 -4.36
CA THR A 16 -3.04 -3.34 -3.59
C THR A 16 -2.80 -2.82 -2.18
N TYR A 17 -1.67 -3.15 -1.55
CA TYR A 17 -1.34 -2.67 -0.21
C TYR A 17 -1.24 -1.14 -0.15
N PHE A 18 -0.70 -0.49 -1.19
CA PHE A 18 -0.62 0.97 -1.22
C PHE A 18 -1.99 1.63 -1.41
N TRP A 19 -2.90 1.00 -2.15
CA TRP A 19 -4.28 1.47 -2.28
C TRP A 19 -5.03 1.35 -0.95
N ILE A 20 -4.91 0.21 -0.27
CA ILE A 20 -5.52 0.01 1.06
C ILE A 20 -4.94 1.03 2.04
N ALA A 21 -3.62 1.22 2.06
CA ALA A 21 -2.98 2.22 2.91
C ALA A 21 -3.52 3.63 2.62
N GLY A 22 -3.65 4.02 1.35
CA GLY A 22 -4.20 5.32 0.96
C GLY A 22 -5.65 5.52 1.40
N ILE A 23 -6.51 4.52 1.22
CA ILE A 23 -7.92 4.58 1.64
C ILE A 23 -8.03 4.69 3.17
N LEU A 24 -7.29 3.85 3.91
CA LEU A 24 -7.29 3.88 5.37
C LEU A 24 -6.74 5.21 5.91
N PHE A 25 -5.74 5.79 5.25
CA PHE A 25 -5.21 7.10 5.59
C PHE A 25 -6.27 8.20 5.38
N ILE A 26 -7.02 8.18 4.27
CA ILE A 26 -8.12 9.12 4.03
C ILE A 26 -9.22 8.97 5.10
N ILE A 27 -9.61 7.73 5.44
CA ILE A 27 -10.60 7.48 6.50
C ILE A 27 -10.09 8.03 7.84
N SER A 28 -8.81 7.83 8.16
CA SER A 28 -8.19 8.40 9.36
C SER A 28 -8.28 9.93 9.39
N LEU A 29 -7.99 10.60 8.26
CA LEU A 29 -8.13 12.06 8.17
C LEU A 29 -9.58 12.51 8.39
N ILE A 30 -10.56 11.85 7.78
CA ILE A 30 -11.99 12.16 7.97
C ILE A 30 -12.39 11.98 9.44
N GLY A 31 -11.86 10.95 10.11
CA GLY A 31 -12.12 10.64 11.51
C GLY A 31 -11.46 11.58 12.52
N LEU A 32 -10.62 12.53 12.09
CA LEU A 32 -9.99 13.48 13.00
C LEU A 32 -11.03 14.31 13.75
N PRO A 33 -10.83 14.61 15.06
CA PRO A 33 -11.84 15.29 15.89
C PRO A 33 -12.31 16.65 15.36
N PHE A 34 -11.47 17.33 14.57
CA PHE A 34 -11.75 18.66 14.01
C PHE A 34 -12.36 18.64 12.60
N LEU A 35 -12.48 17.47 11.96
CA LEU A 35 -13.08 17.30 10.64
C LEU A 35 -14.46 16.65 10.77
N GLY A 36 -14.51 15.33 10.95
CA GLY A 36 -15.74 14.57 11.14
C GLY A 36 -15.81 13.84 12.48
N GLY A 37 -14.69 13.65 13.17
CA GLY A 37 -14.63 12.86 14.41
C GLY A 37 -15.08 11.41 14.24
N ASP A 38 -15.22 10.69 15.36
CA ASP A 38 -15.50 9.25 15.33
C ASP A 38 -16.85 8.91 14.67
N HIS A 39 -17.85 9.80 14.74
CA HIS A 39 -19.18 9.55 14.18
C HIS A 39 -19.22 9.51 12.65
N ALA A 40 -18.24 10.14 11.97
CA ALA A 40 -18.16 10.14 10.51
C ALA A 40 -17.64 8.82 9.92
N ILE A 41 -16.89 8.05 10.72
CA ILE A 41 -16.21 6.81 10.29
C ILE A 41 -16.70 5.56 11.02
N ARG A 42 -17.64 5.72 11.96
CA ARG A 42 -18.16 4.63 12.77
C ARG A 42 -19.27 3.88 12.02
N ASP A 43 -19.22 2.56 12.07
CA ASP A 43 -20.25 1.71 11.48
C ASP A 43 -21.58 1.78 12.25
N PRO A 44 -22.73 1.67 11.55
CA PRO A 44 -24.04 1.55 12.19
C PRO A 44 -24.07 0.37 13.17
N GLY A 45 -24.37 0.63 14.43
CA GLY A 45 -24.42 -0.38 15.49
C GLY A 45 -23.11 -0.65 16.23
N GLN A 46 -21.98 -0.05 15.81
CA GLN A 46 -20.73 -0.13 16.58
C GLN A 46 -20.87 0.62 17.93
N LYS A 47 -20.16 0.16 18.96
CA LYS A 47 -20.07 0.90 20.25
C LYS A 47 -19.42 2.26 20.02
N LYS A 48 -19.74 3.24 20.88
CA LYS A 48 -19.07 4.55 20.84
C LYS A 48 -17.67 4.35 21.43
N GLU A 49 -16.70 4.14 20.55
CA GLU A 49 -15.29 4.13 20.89
C GLU A 49 -14.70 5.49 20.52
N SER A 50 -13.71 5.93 21.30
CA SER A 50 -13.00 7.18 21.03
C SER A 50 -11.72 6.89 20.25
N ASN A 51 -11.36 7.81 19.35
CA ASN A 51 -10.11 7.76 18.59
C ASN A 51 -10.04 6.62 17.55
N LEU A 52 -11.14 6.29 16.88
CA LEU A 52 -11.15 5.30 15.80
C LEU A 52 -10.14 5.68 14.70
N PHE A 53 -9.95 6.97 14.46
CA PHE A 53 -8.99 7.47 13.47
C PHE A 53 -7.56 6.96 13.71
N LEU A 54 -7.15 6.71 14.96
CA LEU A 54 -5.83 6.17 15.29
C LEU A 54 -5.70 4.71 14.85
N LEU A 55 -6.78 3.93 14.96
CA LEU A 55 -6.80 2.54 14.49
C LEU A 55 -6.69 2.49 12.96
N TYR A 56 -7.42 3.36 12.25
CA TYR A 56 -7.28 3.49 10.80
C TYR A 56 -5.89 3.98 10.40
N LEU A 57 -5.29 4.91 11.15
CA LEU A 57 -3.92 5.38 10.90
C LEU A 57 -2.89 4.27 11.09
N LEU A 58 -3.03 3.49 12.17
CA LEU A 58 -2.15 2.37 12.46
C LEU A 58 -2.27 1.29 11.36
N ALA A 59 -3.48 0.95 10.95
CA ALA A 59 -3.72 0.01 9.87
C ALA A 59 -3.15 0.52 8.53
N ALA A 60 -3.30 1.82 8.23
CA ALA A 60 -2.70 2.46 7.06
C ALA A 60 -1.17 2.33 7.07
N ALA A 61 -0.52 2.58 8.22
CA ALA A 61 0.92 2.46 8.37
C ALA A 61 1.40 1.02 8.16
N ILE A 62 0.71 0.03 8.74
CA ILE A 62 1.03 -1.39 8.54
C ILE A 62 0.92 -1.78 7.06
N MET A 63 -0.14 -1.35 6.38
CA MET A 63 -0.33 -1.64 4.95
C MET A 63 0.72 -0.94 4.08
N LEU A 64 1.13 0.28 4.43
CA LEU A 64 2.20 0.99 3.74
C LEU A 64 3.53 0.23 3.84
N ILE A 65 3.88 -0.25 5.04
CA ILE A 65 5.09 -1.05 5.28
C ILE A 65 5.03 -2.35 4.48
N ASN A 66 3.90 -3.07 4.52
CA ASN A 66 3.71 -4.30 3.74
C ASN A 66 3.85 -4.05 2.24
N GLY A 67 3.25 -2.97 1.73
CA GLY A 67 3.38 -2.55 0.34
C GLY A 67 4.83 -2.25 -0.05
N TYR A 68 5.58 -1.58 0.83
CA TYR A 68 6.99 -1.25 0.61
C TYR A 68 7.87 -2.52 0.53
N VAL A 69 7.72 -3.44 1.49
CA VAL A 69 8.48 -4.70 1.50
C VAL A 69 8.14 -5.55 0.27
N SER A 70 6.85 -5.69 -0.03
CA SER A 70 6.37 -6.44 -1.20
C SER A 70 6.88 -5.84 -2.51
N HIS A 71 6.87 -4.51 -2.64
CA HIS A 71 7.40 -3.84 -3.83
C HIS A 71 8.91 -4.06 -3.98
N LYS A 72 9.68 -3.95 -2.89
CA LYS A 72 11.13 -4.18 -2.91
C LYS A 72 11.47 -5.61 -3.36
N GLN A 73 10.75 -6.62 -2.85
CA GLN A 73 10.93 -8.01 -3.29
C GLN A 73 10.61 -8.20 -4.78
N THR A 74 9.55 -7.55 -5.27
CA THR A 74 9.17 -7.60 -6.69
C THR A 74 10.24 -6.95 -7.58
N VAL A 75 10.83 -5.83 -7.13
CA VAL A 75 11.94 -5.17 -7.84
C VAL A 75 13.17 -6.07 -7.89
N GLN A 76 13.55 -6.66 -6.75
CA GLN A 76 14.67 -7.59 -6.70
C GLN A 76 14.47 -8.78 -7.65
N GLN A 77 13.28 -9.40 -7.66
CA GLN A 77 12.98 -10.50 -8.59
C GLN A 77 13.06 -10.03 -10.05
N TYR A 78 12.58 -8.83 -10.36
CA TYR A 78 12.65 -8.28 -11.70
C TYR A 78 14.11 -8.08 -12.16
N GLU A 79 14.98 -7.56 -11.28
CA GLU A 79 16.41 -7.37 -11.54
C GLU A 79 17.14 -8.71 -11.74
N GLU A 80 16.83 -9.72 -10.92
CA GLU A 80 17.38 -11.08 -11.03
C GLU A 80 16.98 -11.78 -12.34
N GLU A 81 15.77 -11.50 -12.85
CA GLU A 81 15.27 -12.06 -14.11
C GLU A 81 15.70 -11.25 -15.36
N HIS A 82 16.25 -10.04 -15.18
CA HIS A 82 16.75 -9.17 -16.26
C HIS A 82 18.23 -8.75 -16.05
N PRO A 83 19.19 -9.68 -15.93
CA PRO A 83 20.58 -9.37 -15.59
C PRO A 83 21.40 -8.64 -16.67
N THR A 84 20.82 -8.25 -17.81
CA THR A 84 21.53 -7.64 -18.94
C THR A 84 20.81 -6.39 -19.47
N GLU A 85 20.98 -5.29 -18.75
CA GLU A 85 21.18 -3.96 -19.35
C GLU A 85 22.56 -3.45 -18.86
N THR A 86 23.62 -4.25 -19.03
CA THR A 86 24.99 -3.73 -18.89
C THR A 86 25.20 -2.67 -19.96
N PRO A 87 25.67 -1.46 -19.62
CA PRO A 87 26.04 -0.46 -20.63
C PRO A 87 27.04 -1.10 -21.58
N THR A 88 26.75 -1.06 -22.87
CA THR A 88 27.78 -1.25 -23.89
C THR A 88 28.80 -0.13 -23.67
N GLU A 89 29.94 -0.46 -23.03
CA GLU A 89 31.12 0.40 -23.06
C GLU A 89 31.51 0.68 -24.52
N PRO A 90 31.90 1.92 -24.85
CA PRO A 90 32.27 2.32 -26.21
C PRO A 90 33.58 1.69 -26.70
#